data_AF-A0A520H550-F1
#
_entry.id   AF-A0A520H550-F1
#
_cell.length_a   1.000
_cell.length_b   1.000
_cell.length_c   1.000
_cell.angle_alpha   90.00
_cell.angle_beta   90.00
_cell.angle_gamma   90.00
#
_symmetry.space_group_name_H-M   'P 1'
#
loop_
_entity.id
_entity.type
_entity.pdbx_description
1 polymer ?
#
loop_
_entity_poly.entity_id
_entity_poly.type
_entity_poly.pdbx_seq_one_letter_code
_entity_poly.pdbx_strand_id
1 'polypeptide(L)'
;MENSRRKFIKQSALIAAASYAGTLTSSAKSYSRIIGANDRVRVGAVAFSDRFKDTLFPCFLNHSKELNYDIVGLSDLWSYRRDLGVAHIKNKTGADVKSCRNNDELYAMKDLDAVIISSSDFQHALHTVEAVKAGCDAYVEKPFAETMDDAKAALKAVKETNKIVQIGSQRRSGENYVNASKFIQDGKFGPLTAVDLVWNVNQP
;
A
#
# COMPACT_ATOMS: atom_id res chain seq x y z
N MET A 1 63.65 5.77 29.06
CA MET A 1 62.62 4.73 28.91
C MET A 1 62.61 4.28 27.46
N GLU A 2 63.25 3.14 27.15
CA GLU A 2 63.26 2.57 25.80
C GLU A 2 61.88 2.04 25.41
N ASN A 3 61.23 2.67 24.44
CA ASN A 3 60.07 2.11 23.76
C ASN A 3 60.55 1.16 22.66
N SER A 4 60.76 -0.11 23.03
CA SER A 4 61.11 -1.16 22.06
C SER A 4 59.93 -1.45 21.13
N ARG A 5 60.21 -1.51 19.82
CA ARG A 5 59.27 -1.85 18.72
C ARG A 5 58.45 -3.12 19.02
N ARG A 6 58.98 -4.04 19.83
CA ARG A 6 58.32 -5.27 20.28
C ARG A 6 57.10 -5.03 21.17
N LYS A 7 57.09 -3.93 21.94
CA LYS A 7 55.98 -3.55 22.82
C LYS A 7 54.82 -2.93 22.03
N PHE A 8 55.15 -2.15 20.99
CA PHE A 8 54.18 -1.58 20.06
C PHE A 8 53.43 -2.67 19.29
N ILE A 9 54.15 -3.64 18.71
CA ILE A 9 53.51 -4.74 17.95
C ILE A 9 52.58 -5.58 18.84
N LYS A 10 52.95 -5.85 20.10
CA LYS A 10 52.07 -6.56 21.04
C LYS A 10 50.81 -5.77 21.39
N GLN A 11 50.92 -4.45 21.57
CA GLN A 11 49.75 -3.59 21.81
C GLN A 11 48.85 -3.49 20.59
N SER A 12 49.41 -3.39 19.38
CA SER A 12 48.62 -3.37 18.13
C SER A 12 47.86 -4.69 17.91
N ALA A 13 48.45 -5.84 18.24
CA ALA A 13 47.79 -7.14 18.12
C ALA A 13 46.62 -7.31 19.11
N LEU A 14 46.74 -6.78 20.34
CA LEU A 14 45.65 -6.81 21.34
C LEU A 14 44.46 -5.92 20.94
N ILE A 15 44.71 -4.77 20.32
CA ILE A 15 43.67 -3.86 19.83
C ILE A 15 42.93 -4.46 18.62
N ALA A 16 43.64 -5.15 17.72
CA ALA A 16 43.05 -5.84 16.58
C ALA A 16 42.17 -7.04 17.00
N ALA A 17 42.57 -7.78 18.03
CA ALA A 17 41.77 -8.89 18.56
C ALA A 17 40.51 -8.41 19.30
N ALA A 18 40.59 -7.31 20.06
CA ALA A 18 39.46 -6.73 20.78
C ALA A 18 38.41 -6.12 19.84
N SER A 19 38.83 -5.55 18.72
CA SER A 19 37.91 -5.01 17.69
C SER A 19 37.19 -6.11 16.90
N TYR A 20 37.78 -7.31 16.78
CA TYR A 20 37.12 -8.46 16.15
C TYR A 20 36.17 -9.21 17.09
N ALA A 21 36.41 -9.19 18.40
CA ALA A 21 35.50 -9.78 19.38
C ALA A 21 34.20 -8.95 19.55
N GLY A 22 34.28 -7.63 19.39
CA GLY A 22 33.11 -6.73 19.48
C GLY A 22 32.15 -6.78 18.28
N THR A 23 32.57 -7.37 17.15
CA THR A 23 31.72 -7.51 15.95
C THR A 23 31.00 -8.86 15.86
N LEU A 24 31.35 -9.83 16.71
CA LEU A 24 30.80 -11.19 16.67
C LEU A 24 29.56 -11.40 17.55
N THR A 25 29.12 -10.41 18.33
CA THR A 25 27.92 -10.51 19.19
C THR A 25 26.63 -9.97 18.54
N SER A 26 26.73 -9.37 17.35
CA SER A 26 25.56 -8.91 16.60
C SER A 26 24.98 -10.06 15.79
N SER A 27 24.16 -10.91 16.43
CA SER A 27 23.51 -12.01 15.71
C SER A 27 22.69 -11.46 14.53
N ALA A 28 22.80 -12.06 13.35
CA ALA A 28 22.03 -11.72 12.15
C ALA A 28 20.50 -11.70 12.39
N LYS A 29 20.03 -12.38 13.46
CA LYS A 29 18.65 -12.35 13.95
C LYS A 29 18.17 -10.98 14.47
N SER A 30 19.08 -10.08 14.82
CA SER A 30 18.74 -8.70 15.22
C SER A 30 18.40 -7.82 14.01
N TYR A 31 19.14 -8.00 12.91
CA TYR A 31 18.89 -7.28 11.65
C TYR A 31 17.61 -7.75 10.95
N SER A 32 17.23 -9.03 11.10
CA SER A 32 15.97 -9.55 10.53
C SER A 32 14.70 -9.09 11.28
N ARG A 33 14.82 -8.33 12.36
CA ARG A 33 13.67 -7.78 13.12
C ARG A 33 13.42 -6.30 12.89
N ILE A 34 14.32 -5.62 12.18
CA ILE A 34 14.08 -4.28 11.69
C ILE A 34 13.57 -4.48 10.28
N ILE A 35 12.27 -4.27 10.06
CA ILE A 35 11.75 -4.26 8.69
C ILE A 35 12.51 -3.13 7.96
N GLY A 36 13.43 -3.52 7.08
CA GLY A 36 14.38 -2.60 6.49
C GLY A 36 13.71 -1.73 5.44
N ALA A 37 14.38 -0.64 5.04
CA ALA A 37 13.93 0.19 3.93
C ALA A 37 13.71 -0.60 2.62
N ASN A 38 14.38 -1.75 2.46
CA ASN A 38 14.25 -2.64 1.29
C ASN A 38 13.03 -3.56 1.34
N ASP A 39 12.39 -3.75 2.50
CA ASP A 39 11.18 -4.57 2.66
C ASP A 39 9.89 -3.73 2.67
N ARG A 40 10.02 -2.44 2.32
CA ARG A 40 8.93 -1.48 2.36
C ARG A 40 8.14 -1.49 1.08
N VAL A 41 6.83 -1.72 1.19
CA VAL A 41 5.92 -1.66 0.04
C VAL A 41 5.74 -0.21 -0.39
N ARG A 42 5.98 0.05 -1.66
CA ARG A 42 5.95 1.37 -2.28
C ARG A 42 4.65 1.55 -3.04
N VAL A 43 3.78 2.39 -2.49
CA VAL A 43 2.39 2.54 -2.95
C VAL A 43 2.22 3.81 -3.77
N GLY A 44 1.56 3.71 -4.92
CA GLY A 44 1.13 4.85 -5.73
C GLY A 44 -0.34 5.20 -5.48
N ALA A 45 -0.68 6.48 -5.62
CA ALA A 45 -2.07 6.93 -5.66
C ALA A 45 -2.48 7.26 -7.10
N VAL A 46 -3.54 6.63 -7.60
CA VAL A 46 -4.15 6.93 -8.90
C VAL A 46 -5.40 7.78 -8.69
N ALA A 47 -5.31 9.03 -9.14
CA ALA A 47 -6.22 10.15 -8.92
C ALA A 47 -6.25 10.68 -7.47
N PHE A 48 -6.36 12.00 -7.33
CA PHE A 48 -6.49 12.68 -6.04
C PHE A 48 -7.76 13.52 -5.98
N SER A 49 -8.74 13.02 -5.23
CA SER A 49 -10.01 13.69 -4.97
C SER A 49 -10.49 13.38 -3.55
N ASP A 50 -11.69 13.78 -3.21
CA ASP A 50 -12.24 13.73 -1.85
C ASP A 50 -12.28 12.30 -1.31
N ARG A 51 -12.54 11.31 -2.19
CA ARG A 51 -12.52 9.90 -1.80
C ARG A 51 -11.15 9.45 -1.28
N PHE A 52 -10.09 9.79 -2.00
CA PHE A 52 -8.73 9.50 -1.57
C PHE A 52 -8.38 10.32 -0.33
N LYS A 53 -8.54 11.64 -0.41
CA LYS A 53 -8.13 12.61 0.61
C LYS A 53 -8.79 12.37 1.96
N ASP A 54 -10.11 12.19 1.98
CA ASP A 54 -10.90 12.24 3.21
C ASP A 54 -11.23 10.86 3.75
N THR A 55 -11.14 9.80 2.94
CA THR A 55 -11.41 8.42 3.38
C THR A 55 -10.19 7.51 3.29
N LEU A 56 -9.64 7.29 2.09
CA LEU A 56 -8.62 6.26 1.91
C LEU A 56 -7.31 6.67 2.58
N PHE A 57 -6.78 7.84 2.26
CA PHE A 57 -5.49 8.30 2.74
C PHE A 57 -5.36 8.25 4.28
N PRO A 58 -6.32 8.74 5.09
CA PRO A 58 -6.24 8.60 6.54
C PRO A 58 -6.23 7.13 7.00
N CYS A 59 -7.09 6.28 6.43
CA CYS A 59 -7.16 4.86 6.78
C CYS A 59 -5.86 4.12 6.47
N PHE A 60 -5.29 4.36 5.29
CA PHE A 60 -4.00 3.77 4.91
C PHE A 60 -2.86 4.35 5.76
N LEU A 61 -2.78 5.67 5.90
CA LEU A 61 -1.73 6.32 6.69
C LEU A 61 -1.67 5.79 8.13
N ASN A 62 -2.82 5.54 8.76
CA ASN A 62 -2.87 5.02 10.14
C ASN A 62 -2.23 3.64 10.31
N HIS A 63 -2.14 2.83 9.24
CA HIS A 63 -1.57 1.48 9.27
C HIS A 63 -0.21 1.38 8.57
N SER A 64 0.25 2.45 7.89
CA SER A 64 1.49 2.50 7.10
C SER A 64 2.73 2.02 7.86
N LYS A 65 2.88 2.42 9.13
CA LYS A 65 4.03 2.04 9.97
C LYS A 65 4.00 0.58 10.39
N GLU A 66 2.82 0.09 10.79
CA GLU A 66 2.63 -1.29 11.26
C GLU A 66 2.83 -2.28 10.11
N LEU A 67 2.26 -1.97 8.94
CA LEU A 67 2.30 -2.83 7.75
C LEU A 67 3.49 -2.49 6.82
N ASN A 68 4.39 -1.62 7.24
CA ASN A 68 5.60 -1.20 6.54
C ASN A 68 5.39 -0.84 5.06
N TYR A 69 4.63 0.21 4.79
CA TYR A 69 4.48 0.76 3.44
C TYR A 69 4.45 2.29 3.46
N ASP A 70 4.83 2.90 2.34
CA ASP A 70 4.75 4.35 2.14
C ASP A 70 4.09 4.68 0.81
N ILE A 71 3.40 5.83 0.76
CA ILE A 71 2.92 6.38 -0.50
C ILE A 71 4.08 7.18 -1.12
N VAL A 72 4.53 6.76 -2.30
CA VAL A 72 5.75 7.29 -2.93
C VAL A 72 5.47 8.08 -4.21
N GLY A 73 4.27 7.96 -4.76
CA GLY A 73 3.90 8.58 -6.04
C GLY A 73 2.40 8.85 -6.12
N LEU A 74 2.04 9.84 -6.94
CA LEU A 74 0.67 10.23 -7.18
C LEU A 74 0.51 10.63 -8.66
N SER A 75 -0.47 10.04 -9.34
CA SER A 75 -0.95 10.50 -10.64
C SER A 75 -2.32 11.15 -10.52
N ASP A 76 -2.55 12.18 -11.31
CA ASP A 76 -3.87 12.75 -11.60
C ASP A 76 -3.75 13.49 -12.93
N LEU A 77 -4.76 13.55 -13.79
CA LEU A 77 -4.63 14.25 -15.09
C LEU A 77 -4.62 15.78 -14.93
N TRP A 78 -5.29 16.29 -13.88
CA TRP A 78 -5.39 17.72 -13.64
C TRP A 78 -4.26 18.19 -12.72
N SER A 79 -3.39 19.08 -13.22
CA SER A 79 -2.26 19.63 -12.46
C SER A 79 -2.67 20.17 -11.09
N TYR A 80 -3.80 20.88 -11.03
CA TYR A 80 -4.31 21.41 -9.76
C TYR A 80 -4.55 20.31 -8.71
N ARG A 81 -5.21 19.21 -9.10
CA ARG A 81 -5.46 18.08 -8.18
C ARG A 81 -4.16 17.35 -7.83
N ARG A 82 -3.24 17.17 -8.77
CA ARG A 82 -1.91 16.61 -8.50
C ARG A 82 -1.16 17.43 -7.45
N ASP A 83 -1.06 18.74 -7.65
CA ASP A 83 -0.28 19.63 -6.79
C ASP A 83 -0.87 19.68 -5.37
N LEU A 84 -2.22 19.74 -5.26
CA LEU A 84 -2.90 19.59 -3.98
C LEU A 84 -2.62 18.25 -3.30
N GLY A 85 -2.62 17.15 -4.06
CA GLY A 85 -2.36 15.82 -3.54
C GLY A 85 -0.95 15.65 -3.00
N VAL A 86 0.05 16.09 -3.77
CA VAL A 86 1.47 16.10 -3.36
C VAL A 86 1.64 16.91 -2.09
N ALA A 87 1.09 18.12 -2.04
CA ALA A 87 1.16 18.97 -0.86
C ALA A 87 0.44 18.34 0.35
N HIS A 88 -0.74 17.74 0.14
CA HIS A 88 -1.50 17.08 1.20
C HIS A 88 -0.71 15.93 1.83
N ILE A 89 -0.14 15.03 1.01
CA ILE A 89 0.63 13.88 1.49
C ILE A 89 1.89 14.38 2.21
N LYS A 90 2.62 15.34 1.64
CA LYS A 90 3.82 15.92 2.26
C LYS A 90 3.50 16.54 3.62
N ASN A 91 2.41 17.31 3.72
CA ASN A 91 2.01 17.94 4.98
C ASN A 91 1.62 16.91 6.07
N LYS A 92 1.12 15.74 5.68
CA LYS A 92 0.66 14.70 6.61
C LYS A 92 1.74 13.69 6.99
N THR A 93 2.72 13.47 6.12
CA THR A 93 3.76 12.44 6.30
C THR A 93 5.16 13.00 6.49
N GLY A 94 5.41 14.23 6.04
CA GLY A 94 6.75 14.82 5.93
C GLY A 94 7.56 14.31 4.73
N ALA A 95 7.05 13.33 3.97
CA ALA A 95 7.75 12.71 2.86
C ALA A 95 7.37 13.37 1.52
N ASP A 96 8.34 13.47 0.62
CA ASP A 96 8.09 13.86 -0.77
C ASP A 96 7.50 12.68 -1.54
N VAL A 97 6.53 12.98 -2.40
CA VAL A 97 5.93 12.02 -3.33
C VAL A 97 6.14 12.47 -4.76
N LYS A 98 6.40 11.51 -5.66
CA LYS A 98 6.60 11.81 -7.08
C LYS A 98 5.28 12.22 -7.73
N SER A 99 5.22 13.44 -8.23
CA SER A 99 4.10 13.93 -9.06
C SER A 99 4.22 13.36 -10.48
N CYS A 100 3.19 12.64 -10.92
CA CYS A 100 3.14 11.99 -12.23
C CYS A 100 1.96 12.55 -13.03
N ARG A 101 2.17 12.99 -14.27
CA ARG A 101 1.13 13.67 -15.08
C ARG A 101 -0.04 12.76 -15.45
N ASN A 102 0.22 11.46 -15.51
CA ASN A 102 -0.74 10.42 -15.86
C ASN A 102 -0.32 9.09 -15.20
N ASN A 103 -1.11 8.05 -15.40
CA ASN A 103 -0.87 6.74 -14.83
C ASN A 103 0.38 6.06 -15.45
N ASP A 104 0.64 6.26 -16.74
CA ASP A 104 1.82 5.70 -17.40
C ASP A 104 3.13 6.15 -16.72
N GLU A 105 3.24 7.43 -16.36
CA GLU A 105 4.39 7.96 -15.64
C GLU A 105 4.52 7.41 -14.21
N LEU A 106 3.39 7.14 -13.57
CA LEU A 106 3.35 6.51 -12.26
C LEU A 106 3.83 5.07 -12.37
N TYR A 107 3.29 4.29 -13.29
CA TYR A 107 3.67 2.90 -13.53
C TYR A 107 5.10 2.73 -14.05
N ALA A 108 5.66 3.75 -14.70
CA ALA A 108 7.07 3.80 -15.09
C ALA A 108 8.03 4.09 -13.92
N MET A 109 7.51 4.33 -12.70
CA MET A 109 8.36 4.45 -11.52
C MET A 109 9.08 3.14 -11.25
N LYS A 110 10.38 3.25 -10.98
CA LYS A 110 11.15 2.10 -10.49
C LYS A 110 10.64 1.73 -9.09
N ASP A 111 10.52 0.42 -8.87
CA ASP A 111 10.17 -0.16 -7.58
C ASP A 111 8.80 0.38 -7.07
N LEU A 112 7.76 0.35 -7.91
CA LEU A 112 6.37 0.60 -7.51
C LEU A 112 5.66 -0.75 -7.32
N ASP A 113 5.24 -1.04 -6.10
CA ASP A 113 4.75 -2.38 -5.73
C ASP A 113 3.23 -2.50 -5.82
N ALA A 114 2.53 -1.42 -5.45
CA ALA A 114 1.08 -1.40 -5.40
C ALA A 114 0.50 -0.02 -5.71
N VAL A 115 -0.79 0.03 -6.05
CA VAL A 115 -1.52 1.28 -6.23
C VAL A 115 -2.87 1.29 -5.52
N ILE A 116 -3.29 2.50 -5.11
CA ILE A 116 -4.65 2.80 -4.66
C ILE A 116 -5.33 3.56 -5.79
N ILE A 117 -6.33 2.94 -6.41
CA ILE A 117 -7.11 3.49 -7.51
C ILE A 117 -8.41 4.08 -6.96
N SER A 118 -8.53 5.40 -7.09
CA SER A 118 -9.68 6.20 -6.66
C SER A 118 -10.09 7.23 -7.72
N SER A 119 -9.97 6.84 -8.99
CA SER A 119 -10.42 7.62 -10.14
C SER A 119 -11.96 7.66 -10.21
N SER A 120 -12.51 8.15 -11.33
CA SER A 120 -13.93 7.96 -11.61
C SER A 120 -14.26 6.48 -11.80
N ASP A 121 -15.51 6.13 -11.46
CA ASP A 121 -16.07 4.78 -11.50
C ASP A 121 -15.89 4.07 -12.84
N PHE A 122 -16.19 4.75 -13.95
CA PHE A 122 -16.08 4.19 -15.30
C PHE A 122 -14.65 3.79 -15.70
N GLN A 123 -13.63 4.22 -14.96
CA GLN A 123 -12.22 3.90 -15.25
C GLN A 123 -11.64 2.82 -14.35
N HIS A 124 -12.33 2.41 -13.28
CA HIS A 124 -11.76 1.51 -12.29
C HIS A 124 -11.26 0.18 -12.87
N ALA A 125 -12.08 -0.50 -13.68
CA ALA A 125 -11.69 -1.74 -14.34
C ALA A 125 -10.50 -1.56 -15.30
N LEU A 126 -10.50 -0.49 -16.09
CA LEU A 126 -9.42 -0.16 -17.01
C LEU A 126 -8.11 0.10 -16.25
N HIS A 127 -8.14 1.00 -15.26
CA HIS A 127 -6.97 1.31 -14.44
C HIS A 127 -6.47 0.09 -13.66
N THR A 128 -7.37 -0.84 -13.28
CA THR A 128 -6.96 -2.13 -12.69
C THR A 128 -6.14 -2.95 -13.68
N VAL A 129 -6.61 -3.08 -14.94
CA VAL A 129 -5.88 -3.79 -16.00
C VAL A 129 -4.50 -3.17 -16.22
N GLU A 130 -4.42 -1.85 -16.29
CA GLU A 130 -3.16 -1.12 -16.47
C GLU A 130 -2.19 -1.38 -15.30
N ALA A 131 -2.66 -1.24 -14.06
CA ALA A 131 -1.86 -1.43 -12.86
C ALA A 131 -1.28 -2.85 -12.77
N VAL A 132 -2.13 -3.88 -12.94
CA VAL A 132 -1.65 -5.26 -12.80
C VAL A 132 -0.72 -5.66 -13.94
N LYS A 133 -0.94 -5.15 -15.16
CA LYS A 133 0.00 -5.34 -16.29
C LYS A 133 1.33 -4.61 -16.08
N ALA A 134 1.32 -3.49 -15.36
CA ALA A 134 2.54 -2.83 -14.89
C ALA A 134 3.22 -3.56 -13.72
N GLY A 135 2.66 -4.68 -13.26
CA GLY A 135 3.23 -5.49 -12.18
C GLY A 135 2.87 -5.00 -10.77
N CYS A 136 1.94 -4.06 -10.64
CA CYS A 136 1.48 -3.55 -9.35
C CYS A 136 0.31 -4.37 -8.80
N ASP A 137 0.30 -4.61 -7.48
CA ASP A 137 -0.93 -4.96 -6.77
C ASP A 137 -1.87 -3.74 -6.73
N ALA A 138 -3.17 -3.95 -6.54
CA ALA A 138 -4.14 -2.85 -6.61
C ALA A 138 -5.22 -2.92 -5.54
N TYR A 139 -5.42 -1.82 -4.82
CA TYR A 139 -6.68 -1.52 -4.16
C TYR A 139 -7.50 -0.62 -5.10
N VAL A 140 -8.76 -0.94 -5.36
CA VAL A 140 -9.58 -0.24 -6.35
C VAL A 140 -10.93 0.09 -5.78
N GLU A 141 -11.34 1.35 -5.82
CA GLU A 141 -12.65 1.76 -5.31
C GLU A 141 -13.84 1.10 -6.01
N LYS A 142 -14.99 1.17 -5.34
CA LYS A 142 -16.27 0.73 -5.89
C LYS A 142 -17.06 1.92 -6.47
N PRO A 143 -17.97 1.71 -7.43
CA PRO A 143 -18.24 0.45 -8.14
C PRO A 143 -17.05 0.03 -9.02
N PHE A 144 -16.87 -1.27 -9.26
CA PHE A 144 -15.63 -1.76 -9.91
C PHE A 144 -15.61 -1.60 -11.43
N ALA A 145 -16.76 -1.78 -12.09
CA ALA A 145 -16.89 -1.73 -13.54
C ALA A 145 -18.32 -1.32 -13.93
N GLU A 146 -18.46 -0.60 -15.03
CA GLU A 146 -19.76 -0.22 -15.60
C GLU A 146 -20.36 -1.34 -16.47
N THR A 147 -19.49 -2.13 -17.12
CA THR A 147 -19.91 -3.24 -17.98
C THR A 147 -19.36 -4.57 -17.50
N MET A 148 -20.07 -5.65 -17.83
CA MET A 148 -19.59 -7.00 -17.58
C MET A 148 -18.35 -7.35 -18.40
N ASP A 149 -18.16 -6.73 -19.56
CA ASP A 149 -17.01 -6.99 -20.41
C ASP A 149 -15.75 -6.35 -19.82
N ASP A 150 -15.84 -5.14 -19.27
CA ASP A 150 -14.75 -4.51 -18.52
C ASP A 150 -14.39 -5.33 -17.27
N ALA A 151 -15.41 -5.81 -16.53
CA ALA A 151 -15.19 -6.65 -15.36
C ALA A 151 -14.48 -7.97 -15.73
N LYS A 152 -14.87 -8.63 -16.82
CA LYS A 152 -14.23 -9.86 -17.31
C LYS A 152 -12.80 -9.59 -17.81
N ALA A 153 -12.58 -8.47 -18.49
CA ALA A 153 -11.26 -8.08 -18.97
C ALA A 153 -10.30 -7.84 -17.80
N ALA A 154 -10.75 -7.13 -16.76
CA ALA A 154 -9.99 -6.95 -15.54
C ALA A 154 -9.71 -8.28 -14.83
N LEU A 155 -10.72 -9.14 -14.66
CA LEU A 155 -10.54 -10.46 -14.05
C LEU A 155 -9.51 -11.31 -14.80
N LYS A 156 -9.54 -11.28 -16.14
CA LYS A 156 -8.56 -11.98 -16.97
C LYS A 156 -7.15 -11.45 -16.71
N ALA A 157 -6.95 -10.13 -16.77
CA ALA A 157 -5.64 -9.52 -16.54
C ALA A 157 -5.09 -9.82 -15.13
N VAL A 158 -5.94 -9.76 -14.11
CA VAL A 158 -5.57 -10.10 -12.72
C VAL A 158 -5.08 -11.56 -12.63
N LYS A 159 -5.81 -12.49 -13.26
CA LYS A 159 -5.42 -13.91 -13.27
C LYS A 159 -4.13 -14.18 -14.05
N GLU A 160 -3.91 -13.49 -15.16
CA GLU A 160 -2.72 -13.66 -16.00
C GLU A 160 -1.45 -13.12 -15.33
N THR A 161 -1.57 -12.05 -14.56
CA THR A 161 -0.44 -11.38 -13.90
C THR A 161 -0.17 -11.90 -12.49
N ASN A 162 -1.12 -12.65 -11.92
CA ASN A 162 -1.09 -13.16 -10.55
C ASN A 162 -0.88 -12.05 -9.50
N LYS A 163 -1.44 -10.86 -9.78
CA LYS A 163 -1.40 -9.70 -8.88
C LYS A 163 -2.56 -9.73 -7.88
N ILE A 164 -2.33 -9.16 -6.71
CA ILE A 164 -3.34 -9.06 -5.67
C ILE A 164 -4.22 -7.84 -5.98
N VAL A 165 -5.53 -8.06 -6.08
CA VAL A 165 -6.50 -6.99 -6.25
C VAL A 165 -7.57 -7.05 -5.19
N GLN A 166 -7.77 -5.92 -4.49
CA GLN A 166 -8.83 -5.73 -3.52
C GLN A 166 -9.77 -4.61 -3.96
N ILE A 167 -11.06 -4.93 -4.08
CA ILE A 167 -12.10 -3.95 -4.36
C ILE A 167 -12.53 -3.27 -3.06
N GLY A 168 -12.77 -1.96 -3.10
CA GLY A 168 -13.22 -1.08 -2.02
C GLY A 168 -14.65 -1.35 -1.53
N SER A 169 -14.95 -2.60 -1.22
CA SER A 169 -16.19 -3.01 -0.55
C SER A 169 -16.01 -2.95 0.97
N GLN A 170 -15.49 -1.84 1.52
CA GLN A 170 -15.06 -1.75 2.94
C GLN A 170 -16.12 -2.14 3.98
N ARG A 171 -17.42 -1.98 3.68
CA ARG A 171 -18.49 -2.42 4.59
C ARG A 171 -18.35 -3.91 4.95
N ARG A 172 -17.81 -4.75 4.06
CA ARG A 172 -17.55 -6.17 4.32
C ARG A 172 -16.54 -6.44 5.44
N SER A 173 -15.71 -5.45 5.79
CA SER A 173 -14.73 -5.54 6.87
C SER A 173 -15.23 -4.96 8.19
N GLY A 174 -16.44 -4.39 8.24
CA GLY A 174 -17.02 -3.87 9.48
C GLY A 174 -17.49 -5.00 10.39
N GLU A 175 -17.19 -4.91 11.69
CA GLU A 175 -17.57 -5.92 12.69
C GLU A 175 -19.07 -6.23 12.67
N ASN A 176 -19.90 -5.21 12.49
CA ASN A 176 -21.34 -5.37 12.37
C ASN A 176 -21.75 -6.27 11.18
N TYR A 177 -21.09 -6.12 10.03
CA TYR A 177 -21.33 -6.95 8.85
C TYR A 177 -20.78 -8.37 9.02
N VAL A 178 -19.61 -8.53 9.65
CA VAL A 178 -19.03 -9.84 9.96
C VAL A 178 -19.94 -10.60 10.93
N ASN A 179 -20.41 -9.95 11.99
CA ASN A 179 -21.32 -10.54 12.98
C ASN A 179 -22.67 -10.90 12.36
N ALA A 180 -23.25 -10.02 11.52
CA ALA A 180 -24.48 -10.31 10.80
C ALA A 180 -24.31 -11.52 9.85
N SER A 181 -23.21 -11.57 9.10
CA SER A 181 -22.90 -12.71 8.22
C SER A 181 -22.79 -14.02 9.01
N LYS A 182 -22.10 -14.00 10.16
CA LYS A 182 -21.97 -15.17 11.04
C LYS A 182 -23.33 -15.60 11.58
N PHE A 183 -24.15 -14.67 12.04
CA PHE A 183 -25.48 -14.96 12.58
C PHE A 183 -26.39 -15.63 11.53
N ILE A 184 -26.31 -15.18 10.27
CA ILE A 184 -27.00 -15.81 9.14
C ILE A 184 -26.48 -17.22 8.89
N GLN A 185 -25.14 -17.40 8.81
CA GLN A 185 -24.51 -18.69 8.54
C GLN A 185 -24.74 -19.73 9.64
N ASP A 186 -24.79 -19.29 10.90
CA ASP A 186 -25.10 -20.13 12.07
C ASP A 186 -26.60 -20.51 12.13
N GLY A 187 -27.40 -20.13 11.12
CA GLY A 187 -28.82 -20.51 10.98
C GLY A 187 -29.74 -19.85 12.01
N LYS A 188 -29.30 -18.77 12.67
CA LYS A 188 -30.01 -18.18 13.81
C LYS A 188 -31.32 -17.48 13.45
N PHE A 189 -31.51 -17.12 12.18
CA PHE A 189 -32.78 -16.61 11.66
C PHE A 189 -33.78 -17.72 11.29
N GLY A 190 -33.37 -19.00 11.30
CA GLY A 190 -34.13 -20.08 10.68
C GLY A 190 -34.16 -19.95 9.14
N PRO A 191 -35.16 -20.55 8.47
CA PRO A 191 -35.31 -20.42 7.02
C PRO A 191 -35.56 -18.96 6.60
N LEU A 192 -34.69 -18.41 5.75
CA LEU A 192 -34.84 -17.07 5.20
C LEU A 192 -35.94 -17.07 4.12
N THR A 193 -36.95 -16.21 4.29
CA THR A 193 -38.08 -16.11 3.35
C THR A 193 -38.10 -14.81 2.54
N ALA A 194 -37.49 -13.74 3.06
CA ALA A 194 -37.39 -12.44 2.40
C ALA A 194 -36.16 -11.66 2.88
N VAL A 195 -35.63 -10.79 2.01
CA VAL A 195 -34.58 -9.83 2.33
C VAL A 195 -35.00 -8.49 1.74
N ASP A 196 -34.98 -7.44 2.56
CA ASP A 196 -35.22 -6.07 2.14
C ASP A 196 -33.93 -5.25 2.29
N LEU A 197 -33.60 -4.47 1.27
CA LEU A 197 -32.35 -3.72 1.15
C LEU A 197 -32.67 -2.32 0.64
N VAL A 198 -32.56 -1.35 1.54
CA VAL A 198 -32.80 0.06 1.24
C VAL A 198 -31.49 0.84 1.33
N TRP A 199 -31.16 1.57 0.27
CA TRP A 199 -30.01 2.47 0.24
C TRP A 199 -30.49 3.93 0.16
N ASN A 200 -30.71 4.54 1.31
CA ASN A 200 -31.07 5.95 1.41
C ASN A 200 -29.80 6.79 1.53
N VAL A 201 -29.49 7.56 0.49
CA VAL A 201 -28.42 8.57 0.55
C VAL A 201 -29.10 9.92 0.69
N ASN A 202 -28.98 10.54 1.86
CA ASN A 202 -29.29 11.95 2.00
C ASN A 202 -28.14 12.74 1.37
N GLN A 203 -28.17 12.93 0.06
CA GLN A 203 -27.57 14.12 -0.51
C GLN A 203 -28.67 15.19 -0.57
N PRO A 204 -28.44 16.41 -0.05
CA PRO A 204 -29.27 17.53 -0.46
C PRO A 204 -29.19 17.73 -1.98
#